data_AF-F6GX42-F1
#
_entry.id   AF-F6GX42-F1
#
_cell.length_a   1.000
_cell.length_b   1.000
_cell.length_c   1.000
_cell.angle_alpha   90.00
_cell.angle_beta   90.00
_cell.angle_gamma   90.00
#
_symmetry.space_group_name_H-M   'P 1'
#
loop_
_entity.id
_entity.type
_entity.pdbx_description
1 polymer ?
#
loop_
_entity_poly.entity_id
_entity_poly.type
_entity_poly.pdbx_seq_one_letter_code
_entity_poly.pdbx_strand_id
1 'polypeptide(L)'
;MSEITVADPIHETNTTRALTTSTSTSHDTSPEPFDSERVPVTLGTDIRSFLRVANRVEPHDPRIAYLCRVHAFEMAHIKDTYSTGRGVRQFKTALLQRLEQDEVTTIAKRKEKSDLGELRRVHRHYKNIIDQRSDSWDLENR
;
A
#
# COMPACT_ATOMS: atom_id res chain seq x y z
N MET A 1 67.09 1.72 43.44
CA MET A 1 65.73 1.64 44.02
C MET A 1 65.14 3.03 43.95
N SER A 2 64.17 3.24 43.06
CA SER A 2 63.24 4.39 43.02
C SER A 2 62.32 4.25 41.79
N GLU A 3 61.12 3.74 42.07
CA GLU A 3 59.78 4.07 41.54
C GLU A 3 59.54 4.17 40.02
N ILE A 4 58.82 3.18 39.48
CA ILE A 4 58.12 3.25 38.19
C ILE A 4 56.77 3.96 38.44
N THR A 5 56.59 5.15 37.87
CA THR A 5 55.26 5.75 37.71
C THR A 5 54.62 5.18 36.45
N VAL A 6 53.52 4.44 36.62
CA VAL A 6 52.70 3.92 35.53
C VAL A 6 52.02 5.09 34.82
N ALA A 7 52.28 5.25 33.52
CA ALA A 7 51.48 6.12 32.67
C ALA A 7 50.28 5.31 32.14
N ASP A 8 49.08 5.87 32.29
CA ASP A 8 47.82 5.26 31.83
C ASP A 8 47.78 5.11 30.30
N PRO A 9 47.19 4.02 29.76
CA PRO A 9 47.01 3.87 28.33
C PRO A 9 45.88 4.78 27.81
N ILE A 10 46.11 5.35 26.63
CA ILE A 10 45.22 6.23 25.89
C ILE A 10 43.86 5.55 25.68
N HIS A 11 42.79 6.14 26.21
CA HIS A 11 41.42 5.71 25.91
C HIS A 11 41.04 6.17 24.49
N GLU A 12 41.20 5.28 23.50
CA GLU A 12 40.53 5.43 22.22
C GLU A 12 39.03 5.23 22.44
N THR A 13 38.25 6.32 22.37
CA THR A 13 36.80 6.24 22.30
C THR A 13 36.40 5.74 20.93
N ASN A 14 36.45 4.41 20.76
CA ASN A 14 35.81 3.74 19.64
C ASN A 14 34.29 3.94 19.77
N THR A 15 33.80 5.02 19.18
CA THR A 15 32.38 5.26 18.96
C THR A 15 31.89 4.13 18.07
N THR A 16 31.39 3.09 18.72
CA THR A 16 30.76 1.95 18.07
C THR A 16 29.50 2.50 17.43
N ARG A 17 29.57 2.81 16.13
CA ARG A 17 28.38 3.06 15.30
C ARG A 17 27.48 1.85 15.50
N ALA A 18 26.38 2.05 16.22
CA ALA A 18 25.33 1.07 16.32
C ALA A 18 24.86 0.78 14.89
N LEU A 19 25.29 -0.37 14.35
CA LEU A 19 24.68 -0.97 13.18
C LEU A 19 23.24 -1.23 13.57
N THR A 20 22.32 -0.39 13.09
CA THR A 20 20.91 -0.73 13.07
C THR A 20 20.81 -2.05 12.30
N THR A 21 20.48 -3.11 13.02
CA THR A 21 20.24 -4.44 12.48
C THR A 21 19.10 -4.31 11.48
N SER A 22 19.43 -4.32 10.18
CA SER A 22 18.43 -4.49 9.13
C SER A 22 17.87 -5.89 9.31
N THR A 23 16.74 -6.01 9.98
CA THR A 23 15.92 -7.23 9.95
C THR A 23 15.50 -7.44 8.51
N SER A 24 16.26 -8.25 7.78
CA SER A 24 15.80 -8.90 6.57
C SER A 24 14.82 -9.98 6.99
N THR A 25 13.56 -9.59 7.22
CA THR A 25 12.46 -10.54 7.28
C THR A 25 12.35 -11.17 5.90
N SER A 26 12.94 -12.34 5.74
CA SER A 26 12.67 -13.27 4.65
C SER A 26 11.20 -13.68 4.75
N HIS A 27 10.34 -12.85 4.18
CA HIS A 27 8.91 -13.03 4.22
C HIS A 27 8.52 -13.96 3.06
N ASP A 28 8.45 -15.26 3.37
CA ASP A 28 7.57 -16.19 2.67
C ASP A 28 6.15 -15.61 2.77
N THR A 29 5.75 -14.83 1.77
CA THR A 29 4.57 -13.94 1.87
C THR A 29 3.56 -14.31 0.81
N SER A 30 2.49 -14.96 1.27
CA SER A 30 1.18 -14.49 0.84
C SER A 30 1.18 -12.96 1.05
N PRO A 31 1.01 -12.15 -0.02
CA PRO A 31 1.16 -10.71 0.10
C PRO A 31 0.06 -10.18 1.01
N GLU A 32 0.42 -9.77 2.24
CA GLU A 32 -0.52 -9.16 3.17
C GLU A 32 -1.25 -7.99 2.49
N PRO A 33 -2.53 -7.75 2.85
CA PRO A 33 -3.28 -6.62 2.33
C PRO A 33 -2.51 -5.32 2.57
N PHE A 34 -2.46 -4.44 1.58
CA PHE A 34 -1.79 -3.15 1.76
C PHE A 34 -2.53 -2.34 2.83
N ASP A 35 -1.81 -1.90 3.87
CA ASP A 35 -2.41 -1.29 5.05
C ASP A 35 -3.05 0.07 4.71
N SER A 36 -4.39 0.04 4.55
CA SER A 36 -5.20 1.22 4.25
C SER A 36 -5.24 2.24 5.41
N GLU A 37 -4.82 1.85 6.62
CA GLU A 37 -4.81 2.75 7.78
C GLU A 37 -3.57 3.64 7.81
N ARG A 38 -2.49 3.26 7.11
CA ARG A 38 -1.25 4.04 7.00
C ARG A 38 -1.32 5.25 6.08
N VAL A 39 -2.48 5.58 5.53
CA VAL A 39 -2.68 6.80 4.73
C VAL A 39 -2.47 8.04 5.60
N PRO A 40 -1.51 8.92 5.28
CA PRO A 40 -1.32 10.18 5.98
C PRO A 40 -2.60 11.03 5.97
N VAL A 41 -2.93 11.65 7.10
CA VAL A 41 -4.13 12.48 7.25
C VAL A 41 -4.24 13.61 6.22
N THR A 42 -3.10 14.12 5.75
CA THR A 42 -3.01 15.18 4.73
C THR A 42 -3.53 14.75 3.35
N LEU A 43 -3.57 13.45 3.06
CA LEU A 43 -4.05 12.91 1.79
C LEU A 43 -5.58 12.70 1.78
N GLY A 44 -6.21 12.67 2.95
CA GLY A 44 -7.66 12.62 3.10
C GLY A 44 -8.29 11.22 3.00
N THR A 45 -9.61 11.16 3.22
CA THR A 45 -10.40 9.92 3.31
C THR A 45 -10.62 9.23 1.96
N ASP A 46 -10.58 9.97 0.85
CA ASP A 46 -10.87 9.43 -0.48
C ASP A 46 -9.80 8.43 -0.90
N ILE A 47 -8.52 8.73 -0.69
CA ILE A 47 -7.42 7.79 -1.00
C ILE A 47 -7.53 6.53 -0.12
N ARG A 48 -7.88 6.70 1.16
CA ARG A 48 -8.13 5.57 2.07
C ARG A 48 -9.31 4.71 1.62
N SER A 49 -10.37 5.29 1.05
CA SER A 49 -11.54 4.52 0.58
C SER A 49 -11.17 3.62 -0.60
N PHE A 50 -10.39 4.12 -1.57
CA PHE A 50 -9.89 3.30 -2.68
C PHE A 50 -9.03 2.13 -2.20
N LEU A 51 -8.13 2.34 -1.24
CA LEU A 51 -7.30 1.26 -0.70
C LEU A 51 -8.13 0.21 0.07
N ARG A 52 -9.17 0.65 0.80
CA ARG A 52 -10.12 -0.27 1.46
C ARG A 52 -10.89 -1.10 0.44
N VAL A 53 -11.35 -0.50 -0.64
CA VAL A 53 -12.01 -1.22 -1.74
C VAL A 53 -11.04 -2.21 -2.38
N ALA A 54 -9.80 -1.81 -2.65
CA ALA A 54 -8.77 -2.68 -3.21
C ALA A 54 -8.60 -3.97 -2.38
N ASN A 55 -8.46 -3.84 -1.05
CA ASN A 55 -8.31 -5.00 -0.16
C ASN A 55 -9.55 -5.91 -0.15
N ARG A 56 -10.76 -5.37 -0.32
CA ARG A 56 -12.00 -6.16 -0.37
C ARG A 56 -12.16 -6.94 -1.67
N VAL A 57 -11.76 -6.35 -2.79
CA VAL A 57 -11.94 -6.95 -4.12
C VAL A 57 -10.78 -7.86 -4.51
N GLU A 58 -9.61 -7.72 -3.90
CA GLU A 58 -8.40 -8.49 -4.20
C GLU A 58 -8.59 -10.01 -4.27
N PRO A 59 -9.36 -10.66 -3.38
CA PRO A 59 -9.58 -12.11 -3.46
C PRO A 59 -10.33 -12.57 -4.72
N HIS A 60 -11.19 -11.71 -5.27
CA HIS A 60 -12.09 -12.06 -6.38
C HIS A 60 -11.65 -11.47 -7.71
N ASP A 61 -11.19 -10.22 -7.71
CA ASP A 61 -10.77 -9.45 -8.87
C ASP A 61 -9.43 -8.77 -8.58
N PRO A 62 -8.32 -9.56 -8.52
CA PRO A 62 -7.00 -9.04 -8.16
C PRO A 62 -6.50 -7.94 -9.10
N ARG A 63 -6.83 -8.01 -10.40
CA ARG A 63 -6.49 -6.93 -11.34
C ARG A 63 -7.21 -5.63 -11.01
N ILE A 64 -8.46 -5.69 -10.56
CA ILE A 64 -9.22 -4.50 -10.16
C ILE A 64 -8.64 -3.90 -8.88
N ALA A 65 -8.24 -4.74 -7.91
CA ALA A 65 -7.56 -4.27 -6.71
C ALA A 65 -6.29 -3.47 -7.05
N TYR A 66 -5.49 -3.98 -7.99
CA TYR A 66 -4.33 -3.27 -8.51
C TYR A 66 -4.72 -1.90 -9.11
N LEU A 67 -5.72 -1.85 -10.00
CA LEU A 67 -6.17 -0.59 -10.61
C LEU A 67 -6.68 0.43 -9.57
N CYS A 68 -7.36 -0.02 -8.52
CA CYS A 68 -7.73 0.84 -7.40
C CYS A 68 -6.52 1.42 -6.67
N ARG A 69 -5.44 0.63 -6.49
CA ARG A 69 -4.18 1.08 -5.88
C ARG A 69 -3.44 2.08 -6.78
N VAL A 70 -3.44 1.86 -8.11
CA VAL A 70 -2.88 2.82 -9.08
C VAL A 70 -3.57 4.16 -8.95
N HIS A 71 -4.91 4.16 -8.96
CA HIS A 71 -5.69 5.38 -8.81
C HIS A 71 -5.43 6.09 -7.47
N ALA A 72 -5.35 5.33 -6.37
CA ALA A 72 -5.00 5.89 -5.06
C ALA A 72 -3.61 6.56 -5.06
N PHE A 73 -2.63 5.98 -5.76
CA PHE A 73 -1.30 6.56 -5.92
C PHE A 73 -1.34 7.86 -6.74
N GLU A 74 -2.04 7.87 -7.88
CA GLU A 74 -2.23 9.06 -8.72
C GLU A 74 -2.87 10.20 -7.93
N MET A 75 -3.94 9.91 -7.18
CA MET A 75 -4.59 10.89 -6.32
C MET A 75 -3.64 11.43 -5.24
N ALA A 76 -2.84 10.57 -4.62
CA ALA A 76 -1.82 11.00 -3.65
C ALA A 76 -0.75 11.87 -4.30
N HIS A 77 -0.36 11.55 -5.54
CA HIS A 77 0.58 12.34 -6.32
C HIS A 77 0.03 13.73 -6.62
N ILE A 78 -1.20 13.81 -7.12
CA ILE A 78 -1.88 15.08 -7.42
C ILE A 78 -2.03 15.96 -6.17
N LYS A 79 -2.37 15.37 -5.01
CA LYS A 79 -2.56 16.14 -3.77
C LYS A 79 -1.27 16.71 -3.17
N ASP A 80 -0.13 16.07 -3.38
CA ASP A 80 1.15 16.51 -2.82
C ASP A 80 2.32 16.07 -3.71
N THR A 81 2.43 16.67 -4.89
CA THR A 81 3.39 16.28 -5.95
C THR A 81 4.80 16.11 -5.42
N TYR A 82 5.25 17.05 -4.58
CA TYR A 82 6.60 17.09 -4.02
C TYR A 82 6.77 16.28 -2.72
N SER A 83 5.71 15.64 -2.24
CA SER A 83 5.71 14.79 -1.03
C SER A 83 6.20 15.52 0.22
N THR A 84 5.74 16.77 0.40
CA THR A 84 6.11 17.66 1.49
C THR A 84 5.35 17.36 2.79
N GLY A 85 4.18 16.74 2.70
CA GLY A 85 3.37 16.34 3.85
C GLY A 85 4.04 15.24 4.66
N ARG A 86 3.86 15.29 5.99
CA ARG A 86 4.43 14.31 6.91
C ARG A 86 4.01 12.89 6.51
N GLY A 87 4.99 12.02 6.29
CA GLY A 87 4.76 10.61 5.94
C GLY A 87 4.31 10.36 4.49
N VAL A 88 4.05 11.40 3.68
CA VAL A 88 3.56 11.24 2.30
C VAL A 88 4.58 10.52 1.42
N ARG A 89 5.87 10.88 1.52
CA ARG A 89 6.93 10.21 0.76
C ARG A 89 6.99 8.72 1.09
N GLN A 90 6.99 8.37 2.39
CA GLN A 90 7.02 6.98 2.84
C GLN A 90 5.81 6.19 2.34
N PHE A 91 4.61 6.79 2.47
CA PHE A 91 3.37 6.21 1.95
C PHE A 91 3.44 5.95 0.44
N LYS A 92 3.84 6.94 -0.36
CA LYS A 92 3.98 6.81 -1.81
C LYS A 92 5.00 5.74 -2.18
N THR A 93 6.17 5.72 -1.53
CA THR A 93 7.20 4.71 -1.79
C THR A 93 6.67 3.30 -1.49
N ALA A 94 6.01 3.09 -0.35
CA ALA A 94 5.44 1.80 0.00
C ALA A 94 4.33 1.37 -0.99
N LEU A 95 3.45 2.30 -1.37
CA LEU A 95 2.38 2.02 -2.34
C LEU A 95 2.96 1.69 -3.72
N LEU A 96 3.99 2.41 -4.17
CA LEU A 96 4.66 2.14 -5.44
C LEU A 96 5.30 0.75 -5.47
N GLN A 97 6.01 0.35 -4.40
CA GLN A 97 6.58 -0.99 -4.28
C GLN A 97 5.49 -2.08 -4.36
N ARG A 98 4.32 -1.84 -3.76
CA ARG A 98 3.18 -2.75 -3.90
C ARG A 98 2.66 -2.80 -5.34
N LEU A 99 2.58 -1.66 -6.03
CA LEU A 99 2.14 -1.60 -7.42
C LEU A 99 3.07 -2.38 -8.35
N GLU A 100 4.39 -2.27 -8.16
CA GLU A 100 5.38 -3.02 -8.96
C GLU A 100 5.17 -4.54 -8.82
N GLN A 101 4.92 -5.02 -7.60
CA GLN A 101 4.63 -6.44 -7.34
C GLN A 101 3.26 -6.87 -7.88
N ASP A 102 2.24 -6.03 -7.68
CA ASP A 102 0.87 -6.30 -8.13
C ASP A 102 0.77 -6.33 -9.65
N GLU A 103 1.51 -5.47 -10.37
CA GLU A 103 1.52 -5.47 -11.84
C GLU A 103 1.91 -6.86 -12.35
N VAL A 104 3.02 -7.42 -11.86
CA VAL A 104 3.47 -8.76 -12.29
C VAL A 104 2.47 -9.86 -11.90
N THR A 105 1.99 -9.84 -10.65
CA THR A 105 1.17 -10.93 -10.10
C THR A 105 -0.28 -10.93 -10.56
N THR A 106 -0.83 -9.76 -10.91
CA THR A 106 -2.25 -9.62 -11.28
C THR A 106 -2.48 -9.80 -12.78
N ILE A 107 -1.46 -9.58 -13.62
CA ILE A 107 -1.57 -9.75 -15.08
C ILE A 107 -2.03 -11.16 -15.44
N ALA A 108 -1.45 -12.19 -14.83
CA ALA A 108 -1.79 -13.59 -15.09
C ALA A 108 -3.18 -13.98 -14.57
N LYS A 109 -3.77 -13.19 -13.67
CA LYS A 109 -5.09 -13.41 -13.06
C LYS A 109 -6.19 -12.58 -13.72
N ARG A 110 -5.89 -11.91 -14.84
CA ARG A 110 -6.87 -11.14 -15.61
C ARG A 110 -7.94 -12.08 -16.19
N LYS A 111 -9.19 -11.62 -16.12
CA LYS A 111 -10.36 -12.26 -16.73
C LYS A 111 -10.73 -11.61 -18.07
N GLU A 112 -10.19 -10.43 -18.38
CA GLU A 112 -10.42 -9.67 -19.60
C GLU A 112 -9.11 -9.34 -20.32
N LYS A 113 -9.21 -9.06 -21.63
CA LYS A 113 -8.03 -8.77 -22.47
C LYS A 113 -7.34 -7.44 -22.15
N SER A 114 -8.02 -6.54 -21.43
CA SER A 114 -7.52 -5.20 -21.11
C SER A 114 -8.06 -4.74 -19.77
N ASP A 115 -7.35 -3.81 -19.14
CA ASP A 115 -7.74 -3.23 -17.85
C ASP A 115 -9.06 -2.47 -17.94
N LEU A 116 -9.34 -1.83 -19.08
CA LEU A 116 -10.64 -1.22 -19.33
C LEU A 116 -11.76 -2.27 -19.41
N GLY A 117 -11.48 -3.45 -19.98
CA GLY A 117 -12.39 -4.59 -19.98
C GLY A 117 -12.71 -5.06 -18.57
N GLU A 118 -11.68 -5.22 -17.73
CA GLU A 118 -11.82 -5.54 -16.30
C GLU A 118 -12.77 -4.55 -15.61
N LEU A 119 -12.49 -3.25 -15.74
CA LEU A 119 -13.29 -2.19 -15.12
C LEU A 119 -14.74 -2.22 -15.60
N ARG A 120 -14.98 -2.38 -16.90
CA ARG A 120 -16.33 -2.48 -17.48
C ARG A 120 -17.09 -3.69 -16.95
N ARG A 121 -16.43 -4.84 -16.83
CA ARG A 121 -17.05 -6.08 -16.31
C ARG A 121 -17.52 -5.86 -14.86
N VAL A 122 -16.62 -5.36 -14.01
CA VAL A 122 -16.93 -5.13 -12.59
C VAL A 122 -17.98 -4.04 -12.41
N HIS A 123 -17.88 -2.95 -13.17
CA HIS A 123 -18.90 -1.89 -13.15
C HIS A 123 -20.29 -2.44 -13.50
N ARG A 124 -20.40 -3.23 -14.57
CA ARG A 124 -21.68 -3.85 -14.97
C ARG A 124 -22.21 -4.79 -13.88
N HIS A 125 -21.34 -5.60 -13.29
CA HIS A 125 -21.73 -6.55 -12.24
C HIS A 125 -22.34 -5.82 -11.03
N TYR A 126 -21.66 -4.80 -10.50
CA TYR A 126 -22.18 -4.05 -9.36
C TYR A 126 -23.40 -3.21 -9.70
N LYS A 127 -23.45 -2.62 -10.90
CA LYS A 127 -24.64 -1.89 -11.36
C LYS A 127 -25.88 -2.80 -11.33
N ASN A 128 -25.78 -4.00 -11.89
CA ASN A 128 -26.88 -4.95 -11.89
C ASN A 128 -27.33 -5.33 -10.46
N ILE A 129 -26.39 -5.51 -9.52
CA ILE A 129 -26.72 -5.80 -8.11
C ILE A 129 -27.47 -4.64 -7.46
N ILE A 130 -27.02 -3.40 -7.71
CA ILE A 130 -27.66 -2.20 -7.16
C ILE A 130 -29.07 -2.04 -7.73
N ASP A 131 -29.24 -2.21 -9.04
CA ASP A 131 -30.53 -2.11 -9.73
C ASP A 131 -31.51 -3.17 -9.17
N GLN A 132 -31.09 -4.44 -9.10
CA GLN A 132 -31.92 -5.52 -8.53
C GLN A 132 -32.29 -5.28 -7.07
N ARG A 133 -31.36 -4.73 -6.27
CA ARG A 133 -31.63 -4.40 -4.89
C ARG A 133 -32.67 -3.28 -4.82
N SER A 134 -32.53 -2.23 -5.63
CA SER A 134 -33.49 -1.12 -5.72
C SER A 134 -34.90 -1.64 -6.01
N ASP A 135 -35.03 -2.47 -7.05
CA ASP A 135 -36.32 -3.06 -7.46
C ASP A 135 -36.96 -3.89 -6.33
N SER A 136 -36.14 -4.62 -5.56
CA SER A 136 -36.60 -5.41 -4.41
C SER A 136 -37.11 -4.55 -3.25
N TRP A 137 -36.44 -3.43 -2.94
CA TRP A 137 -36.91 -2.49 -1.91
C TRP A 137 -38.24 -1.83 -2.31
N ASP A 138 -38.42 -1.54 -3.60
CA ASP A 138 -39.65 -0.93 -4.11
C ASP A 138 -40.87 -1.87 -4.05
N LEU A 139 -40.64 -3.19 -4.16
CA LEU A 139 -41.69 -4.21 -4.06
C LEU A 139 -42.15 -4.50 -2.63
N GLU A 140 -41.27 -4.34 -1.64
CA GLU A 140 -41.54 -4.66 -0.24
C GLU A 140 -42.21 -3.49 0.52
N ASN A 141 -42.15 -2.28 -0.03
CA ASN A 141 -42.72 -1.06 0.53
C ASN A 141 -44.08 -0.63 -0.10
N ARG A 142 -44.78 -1.55 -0.78
CA ARG A 142 -46.07 -1.30 -1.43
C ARG A 142 -47.19 -2.11 -0.81
#